data_AF-A0A3A8RFF1-F1
#
_entry.id   AF-A0A3A8RFF1-F1
#
_cell.length_a   1.000
_cell.length_b   1.000
_cell.length_c   1.000
_cell.angle_alpha   90.00
_cell.angle_beta   90.00
_cell.angle_gamma   90.00
#
_symmetry.space_group_name_H-M   'P 1'
#
loop_
_entity.id
_entity.type
_entity.pdbx_description
1 polymer ?
#
loop_
_entity_poly.entity_id
_entity_poly.type
_entity_poly.pdbx_seq_one_letter_code
_entity_poly.pdbx_strand_id
1 'polypeptide(L)'
;MAAGLPEDRLDGKVCLITGATGGIGQETAKALARRGATLVLSGRDEARTAATVAAVREAAPGAQVETLLADLSSLQSVRDLAKAFRDRHPRLDVLINNAGLIIDRRQVTVDGYEATFATNHLSHFLLTHLLRDLLVASGPARIINVSSEGHRLAHSDFLDDPQTEKRRYDGIRVYGNAKLSNILFSRGLTKRLAGTQVTANALHPGVVATGFGLNSQGFFKHLIKLGAPFMLSPEKGARTSIYLASSPEVAGVSGEYFIKCRKAKPSSAARDEALAERLWQVSEELTGVKA
;
A
#
# COMPACT_ATOMS: atom_id res chain seq x y z
N MET A 1 22.52 14.57 -10.11
CA MET A 1 22.42 14.27 -8.66
C MET A 1 20.95 14.14 -8.32
N ALA A 2 20.52 13.08 -7.64
CA ALA A 2 19.12 12.97 -7.19
C ALA A 2 18.89 14.03 -6.10
N ALA A 3 17.91 14.91 -6.29
CA ALA A 3 17.51 15.88 -5.26
C ALA A 3 17.27 15.15 -3.91
N GLY A 4 17.64 15.80 -2.81
CA GLY A 4 17.37 15.30 -1.46
C GLY A 4 15.88 14.96 -1.28
N LEU A 5 15.56 14.02 -0.38
CA LEU A 5 14.17 13.86 0.01
C LEU A 5 13.73 15.12 0.79
N PRO A 6 12.48 15.57 0.65
CA PRO A 6 11.97 16.70 1.41
C PRO A 6 12.12 16.47 2.91
N GLU A 7 12.60 17.47 3.65
CA GLU A 7 12.81 17.41 5.12
C GLU A 7 11.63 18.00 5.91
N ASP A 8 10.50 18.20 5.24
CA ASP A 8 9.30 18.79 5.84
C ASP A 8 8.83 18.02 7.08
N ARG A 9 8.47 18.79 8.11
CA ARG A 9 7.98 18.28 9.38
C ARG A 9 6.54 17.76 9.24
N LEU A 10 6.24 16.72 10.02
CA LEU A 10 4.95 16.06 10.17
C LEU A 10 4.47 16.11 11.63
N ASP A 11 4.91 17.11 12.39
CA ASP A 11 4.48 17.29 13.77
C ASP A 11 2.95 17.38 13.87
N GLY A 12 2.37 16.62 14.81
CA GLY A 12 0.92 16.53 14.99
C GLY A 12 0.16 15.74 13.92
N LYS A 13 0.86 15.13 12.95
CA LYS A 13 0.27 14.27 11.92
C LYS A 13 0.30 12.80 12.34
N VAL A 14 -0.81 12.09 12.14
CA VAL A 14 -0.92 10.66 12.42
C VAL A 14 -0.84 9.86 11.11
N CYS A 15 0.08 8.91 11.05
CA CYS A 15 0.32 8.09 9.86
C CYS A 15 0.08 6.60 10.17
N LEU A 16 -0.77 5.95 9.38
CA LEU A 16 -0.97 4.49 9.41
C LEU A 16 -0.21 3.84 8.25
N ILE A 17 0.66 2.89 8.57
CA ILE A 17 1.44 2.13 7.56
C ILE A 17 1.12 0.65 7.67
N THR A 18 0.54 0.08 6.60
CA THR A 18 0.33 -1.37 6.52
C THR A 18 1.60 -2.10 6.08
N GLY A 19 1.86 -3.28 6.63
CA GLY A 19 3.03 -4.09 6.26
C GLY A 19 4.36 -3.44 6.63
N ALA A 20 4.41 -2.73 7.77
CA ALA A 20 5.58 -1.99 8.21
C ALA A 20 6.70 -2.88 8.78
N THR A 21 6.56 -4.22 8.77
CA THR A 21 7.39 -5.20 9.49
C THR A 21 8.75 -5.50 8.84
N GLY A 22 9.30 -4.54 8.09
CA GLY A 22 10.57 -4.63 7.38
C GLY A 22 10.56 -3.96 6.01
N GLY A 23 11.72 -3.94 5.34
CA GLY A 23 11.86 -3.43 3.97
C GLY A 23 11.38 -1.98 3.80
N ILE A 24 10.62 -1.73 2.73
CA ILE A 24 10.13 -0.39 2.35
C ILE A 24 9.26 0.23 3.46
N GLY A 25 8.38 -0.56 4.08
CA GLY A 25 7.48 -0.07 5.12
C GLY A 25 8.23 0.42 6.36
N GLN A 26 9.24 -0.33 6.81
CA GLN A 26 10.09 0.06 7.93
C GLN A 26 10.90 1.32 7.62
N GLU A 27 11.53 1.42 6.45
CA GLU A 27 12.33 2.61 6.10
C GLU A 27 11.44 3.85 5.88
N THR A 28 10.21 3.65 5.40
CA THR A 28 9.19 4.71 5.37
C THR A 28 8.85 5.15 6.79
N ALA A 29 8.58 4.21 7.71
CA ALA A 29 8.28 4.51 9.11
C ALA A 29 9.41 5.31 9.78
N LYS A 30 10.67 4.85 9.69
CA LYS A 30 11.82 5.57 10.25
C LYS A 30 11.92 7.00 9.71
N ALA A 31 11.70 7.19 8.42
CA ALA A 31 11.75 8.50 7.79
C ALA A 31 10.61 9.43 8.26
N LEU A 32 9.39 8.94 8.39
CA LEU A 32 8.27 9.74 8.89
C LEU A 32 8.40 10.06 10.39
N ALA A 33 8.93 9.13 11.19
CA ALA A 33 9.23 9.36 12.60
C ALA A 33 10.27 10.49 12.79
N ARG A 34 11.35 10.50 12.01
CA ARG A 34 12.34 11.59 12.04
C ARG A 34 11.74 12.96 11.70
N ARG A 35 10.64 12.98 10.96
CA ARG A 35 9.88 14.19 10.62
C ARG A 35 8.87 14.59 11.70
N GLY A 36 8.72 13.83 12.79
CA GLY A 36 7.83 14.15 13.91
C GLY A 36 6.43 13.55 13.82
N ALA A 37 6.17 12.67 12.85
CA ALA A 37 4.86 12.01 12.74
C ALA A 37 4.61 11.05 13.91
N THR A 38 3.36 10.99 14.38
CA THR A 38 2.86 9.88 15.19
C THR A 38 2.58 8.70 14.27
N LEU A 39 3.19 7.55 14.55
CA LEU A 39 3.12 6.38 13.70
C LEU A 39 2.27 5.27 14.30
N VAL A 40 1.41 4.72 13.47
CA VAL A 40 0.67 3.50 13.75
C VAL A 40 1.11 2.46 12.73
N LEU A 41 1.80 1.42 13.21
CA LEU A 41 2.38 0.39 12.37
C LEU A 41 1.50 -0.85 12.41
N SER A 42 1.08 -1.33 11.24
CA SER A 42 0.29 -2.56 11.15
C SER A 42 1.05 -3.69 10.48
N GLY A 43 0.92 -4.88 11.07
CA GLY A 43 1.51 -6.13 10.61
C GLY A 43 0.90 -7.32 11.34
N ARG A 44 1.00 -8.51 10.76
CA ARG A 44 0.42 -9.74 11.34
C ARG A 44 1.31 -10.43 12.35
N ASP A 45 2.61 -10.12 12.34
CA ASP A 45 3.63 -10.78 13.15
C ASP A 45 4.06 -9.81 14.26
N GLU A 46 3.72 -10.15 15.50
CA GLU A 46 3.98 -9.31 16.67
C GLU A 46 5.46 -9.03 16.86
N ALA A 47 6.30 -10.08 16.82
CA ALA A 47 7.74 -9.96 17.03
C ALA A 47 8.41 -9.07 15.97
N ARG A 48 8.06 -9.25 14.69
CA ARG A 48 8.58 -8.41 13.61
C ARG A 48 8.08 -6.97 13.70
N THR A 49 6.83 -6.77 14.12
CA THR A 49 6.28 -5.42 14.31
C THR A 49 6.98 -4.72 15.47
N ALA A 50 7.21 -5.41 16.59
CA ALA A 50 7.97 -4.91 17.73
C ALA A 50 9.43 -4.57 17.35
N ALA A 51 10.08 -5.41 16.53
CA ALA A 51 11.41 -5.12 16.00
C ALA A 51 11.44 -3.83 15.16
N THR A 52 10.42 -3.61 14.32
CA THR A 52 10.29 -2.35 13.56
C THR A 52 10.08 -1.16 14.50
N VAL A 53 9.27 -1.28 15.55
CA VAL A 53 9.10 -0.21 16.56
C VAL A 53 10.44 0.15 17.20
N ALA A 54 11.23 -0.84 17.61
CA ALA A 54 12.56 -0.62 18.17
C ALA A 54 13.47 0.11 17.19
N ALA A 55 13.52 -0.33 15.93
CA ALA A 55 14.33 0.29 14.88
C ALA A 55 13.88 1.73 14.54
N VAL A 56 12.58 2.03 14.68
CA VAL A 56 12.04 3.39 14.52
C VAL A 56 12.48 4.28 15.68
N ARG A 57 12.39 3.81 16.92
CA ARG A 57 12.80 4.57 18.11
C ARG A 57 14.31 4.80 18.17
N GLU A 58 15.10 3.85 17.68
CA GLU A 58 16.54 4.02 17.50
C GLU A 58 16.85 5.09 16.44
N ALA A 59 16.15 5.05 15.30
CA ALA A 59 16.33 6.00 14.20
C ALA A 59 15.83 7.42 14.51
N ALA A 60 14.87 7.56 15.42
CA ALA A 60 14.25 8.81 15.84
C ALA A 60 13.91 8.73 17.35
N PRO A 61 14.87 9.05 18.23
CA PRO A 61 14.64 9.07 19.67
C PRO A 61 13.44 9.96 20.04
N GLY A 62 12.54 9.44 20.88
CA GLY A 62 11.32 10.16 21.27
C GLY A 62 10.15 10.05 20.26
N ALA A 63 10.30 9.30 19.17
CA ALA A 63 9.22 9.07 18.22
C ALA A 63 7.99 8.43 18.88
N GLN A 64 6.82 9.00 18.61
CA GLN A 64 5.54 8.40 18.99
C GLN A 64 5.20 7.31 17.98
N VAL A 65 5.30 6.06 18.42
CA VAL A 65 5.04 4.89 17.58
C VAL A 65 4.31 3.81 18.38
N GLU A 66 3.21 3.33 17.81
CA GLU A 66 2.43 2.21 18.32
C GLU A 66 2.10 1.20 17.22
N THR A 67 1.48 0.09 17.62
CA THR A 67 1.20 -1.03 16.73
C THR A 67 -0.26 -1.45 16.77
N LEU A 68 -0.81 -1.75 15.59
CA LEU A 68 -2.10 -2.43 15.42
C LEU A 68 -1.88 -3.72 14.65
N LEU A 69 -1.90 -4.85 15.36
CA LEU A 69 -1.74 -6.15 14.72
C LEU A 69 -2.95 -6.45 13.84
N ALA A 70 -2.68 -6.87 12.60
CA ALA A 70 -3.72 -7.24 11.65
C ALA A 70 -3.19 -8.19 10.59
N ASP A 71 -4.00 -9.19 10.24
CA ASP A 71 -3.77 -10.03 9.07
C ASP A 71 -4.64 -9.53 7.91
N LEU A 72 -4.01 -8.89 6.93
CA LEU A 72 -4.68 -8.34 5.77
C LEU A 72 -5.21 -9.41 4.79
N SER A 73 -4.95 -10.69 5.04
CA SER A 73 -5.63 -11.78 4.33
C SER A 73 -7.03 -12.07 4.89
N SER A 74 -7.42 -11.48 6.03
CA SER A 74 -8.76 -11.58 6.61
C SER A 74 -9.49 -10.24 6.59
N LEU A 75 -10.64 -10.16 5.92
CA LEU A 75 -11.45 -8.94 5.88
C LEU A 75 -11.99 -8.56 7.26
N GLN A 76 -12.30 -9.54 8.11
CA GLN A 76 -12.68 -9.27 9.50
C GLN A 76 -11.51 -8.61 10.27
N SER A 77 -10.28 -9.13 10.13
CA SER A 77 -9.11 -8.51 10.76
C SER A 77 -8.87 -7.07 10.27
N VAL A 78 -9.16 -6.77 9.00
CA VAL A 78 -9.13 -5.41 8.46
C VAL A 78 -10.18 -4.49 9.12
N ARG A 79 -11.39 -5.01 9.38
CA ARG A 79 -12.43 -4.27 10.10
C ARG A 79 -12.01 -3.97 11.54
N ASP A 80 -11.42 -4.95 12.20
CA ASP A 80 -10.93 -4.81 13.57
C ASP A 80 -9.77 -3.80 13.64
N LEU A 81 -8.85 -3.82 12.67
CA LEU A 81 -7.79 -2.82 12.50
C LEU A 81 -8.39 -1.41 12.38
N ALA A 82 -9.35 -1.22 11.47
CA ALA A 82 -9.97 0.09 11.25
C ALA A 82 -10.71 0.58 12.51
N LYS A 83 -11.44 -0.32 13.20
CA LYS A 83 -12.11 0.00 14.46
C LYS A 83 -11.09 0.41 15.53
N ALA A 84 -10.08 -0.42 15.76
CA ALA A 84 -9.05 -0.16 16.76
C ALA A 84 -8.28 1.14 16.51
N PHE A 85 -8.08 1.50 15.24
CA PHE A 85 -7.50 2.79 14.86
C PHE A 85 -8.43 3.94 15.25
N ARG A 86 -9.70 3.91 14.85
CA ARG A 86 -10.68 4.97 15.14
C ARG A 86 -10.92 5.16 16.65
N ASP A 87 -10.89 4.09 17.41
CA ASP A 87 -11.09 4.14 18.87
C ASP A 87 -9.92 4.84 19.58
N ARG A 88 -8.71 4.82 19.01
CA ARG A 88 -7.48 5.37 19.61
C ARG A 88 -7.02 6.69 19.04
N HIS A 89 -7.36 6.97 17.79
CA HIS A 89 -6.84 8.12 17.06
C HIS A 89 -7.98 8.99 16.52
N PRO A 90 -8.05 10.26 16.95
CA PRO A 90 -9.07 11.19 16.47
C PRO A 90 -8.77 11.75 15.08
N ARG A 91 -7.63 11.38 14.47
CA ARG A 91 -7.22 11.84 13.14
C ARG A 91 -6.39 10.79 12.40
N LEU A 92 -6.40 10.86 11.08
CA LEU A 92 -5.52 10.12 10.16
C LEU A 92 -5.12 11.04 9.01
N ASP A 93 -3.85 11.41 8.95
CA ASP A 93 -3.33 12.34 7.95
C ASP A 93 -2.68 11.63 6.76
N VAL A 94 -2.06 10.47 7.00
CA VAL A 94 -1.41 9.69 5.95
C VAL A 94 -1.75 8.21 6.11
N LEU A 95 -2.43 7.65 5.12
CA LEU A 95 -2.65 6.20 5.00
C LEU A 95 -1.71 5.64 3.94
N ILE A 96 -0.79 4.76 4.34
CA ILE A 96 0.14 4.08 3.44
C ILE A 96 -0.24 2.61 3.33
N ASN A 97 -0.94 2.28 2.24
CA ASN A 97 -1.28 0.93 1.83
C ASN A 97 -0.04 0.29 1.19
N ASN A 98 0.91 -0.11 2.03
CA ASN A 98 2.22 -0.64 1.64
C ASN A 98 2.29 -2.16 1.63
N ALA A 99 1.49 -2.83 2.47
CA ALA A 99 1.53 -4.28 2.58
C ALA A 99 1.36 -4.97 1.22
N GLY A 100 1.95 -6.14 1.08
CA GLY A 100 1.67 -6.97 -0.06
C GLY A 100 2.53 -8.21 -0.09
N LEU A 101 2.11 -9.13 -0.93
CA LEU A 101 2.77 -10.40 -1.15
C LEU A 101 2.61 -10.84 -2.61
N ILE A 102 3.37 -11.87 -2.97
CA ILE A 102 3.22 -12.62 -4.21
C ILE A 102 3.28 -14.10 -3.85
N ILE A 103 2.37 -14.89 -4.41
CA ILE A 103 2.27 -16.33 -4.17
C ILE A 103 2.42 -17.06 -5.50
N ASP A 104 3.28 -18.08 -5.53
CA ASP A 104 3.60 -18.88 -6.71
C ASP A 104 2.49 -19.89 -7.07
N ARG A 105 1.60 -20.21 -6.11
CA ARG A 105 0.46 -21.10 -6.30
C ARG A 105 -0.81 -20.45 -5.76
N ARG A 106 -1.96 -20.74 -6.39
CA ARG A 106 -3.26 -20.22 -5.95
C ARG A 106 -3.50 -20.65 -4.50
N GLN A 107 -3.76 -19.68 -3.65
CA GLN A 107 -4.21 -19.87 -2.28
C GLN A 107 -5.48 -19.07 -2.08
N VAL A 108 -6.32 -19.54 -1.17
CA VAL A 108 -7.60 -18.90 -0.85
C VAL A 108 -7.55 -18.45 0.60
N THR A 109 -7.99 -17.22 0.87
CA THR A 109 -8.06 -16.68 2.23
C THR A 109 -9.22 -17.28 3.02
N VAL A 110 -9.29 -16.95 4.31
CA VAL A 110 -10.41 -17.34 5.18
C VAL A 110 -11.76 -16.79 4.69
N ASP A 111 -11.75 -15.69 3.92
CA ASP A 111 -12.96 -15.08 3.33
C ASP A 111 -13.31 -15.67 1.95
N GLY A 112 -12.57 -16.68 1.46
CA GLY A 112 -12.86 -17.34 0.19
C GLY A 112 -12.26 -16.64 -1.04
N TYR A 113 -11.31 -15.72 -0.88
CA TYR A 113 -10.72 -14.96 -1.99
C TYR A 113 -9.30 -15.39 -2.35
N GLU A 114 -8.90 -15.20 -3.61
CA GLU A 114 -7.51 -15.40 -4.04
C GLU A 114 -6.59 -14.51 -3.20
N ALA A 115 -5.61 -15.14 -2.54
CA ALA A 115 -4.87 -14.53 -1.46
C ALA A 115 -4.02 -13.31 -1.86
N THR A 116 -3.50 -13.27 -3.09
CA THR A 116 -2.75 -12.11 -3.60
C THR A 116 -3.68 -10.92 -3.82
N PHE A 117 -4.82 -11.13 -4.49
CA PHE A 117 -5.82 -10.10 -4.75
C PHE A 117 -6.47 -9.60 -3.44
N ALA A 118 -6.81 -10.52 -2.54
CA ALA A 118 -7.36 -10.21 -1.22
C ALA A 118 -6.39 -9.35 -0.40
N THR A 119 -5.15 -9.82 -0.25
CA THR A 119 -4.16 -9.14 0.60
C THR A 119 -3.67 -7.83 0.00
N ASN A 120 -3.42 -7.77 -1.30
CA ASN A 120 -2.77 -6.60 -1.92
C ASN A 120 -3.76 -5.50 -2.30
N HIS A 121 -5.03 -5.84 -2.56
CA HIS A 121 -6.05 -4.91 -3.06
C HIS A 121 -7.29 -4.86 -2.18
N LEU A 122 -8.03 -5.97 -1.98
CA LEU A 122 -9.33 -5.93 -1.26
C LEU A 122 -9.17 -5.44 0.19
N SER A 123 -8.10 -5.85 0.87
CA SER A 123 -7.79 -5.42 2.23
C SER A 123 -7.60 -3.89 2.32
N HIS A 124 -6.85 -3.31 1.38
CA HIS A 124 -6.59 -1.88 1.32
C HIS A 124 -7.81 -1.08 0.87
N PHE A 125 -8.59 -1.64 -0.06
CA PHE A 125 -9.87 -1.08 -0.46
C PHE A 125 -10.79 -0.94 0.75
N LEU A 126 -10.99 -2.06 1.48
CA LEU A 126 -11.80 -2.10 2.68
C LEU A 126 -11.28 -1.17 3.78
N LEU A 127 -9.99 -1.23 4.10
CA LEU A 127 -9.37 -0.39 5.13
C LEU A 127 -9.56 1.10 4.83
N THR A 128 -9.28 1.51 3.59
CA THR A 128 -9.42 2.90 3.16
C THR A 128 -10.88 3.35 3.23
N HIS A 129 -11.81 2.49 2.83
CA HIS A 129 -13.24 2.78 2.92
C HIS A 129 -13.69 2.99 4.36
N LEU A 130 -13.29 2.10 5.28
CA LEU A 130 -13.63 2.18 6.70
C LEU A 130 -12.99 3.36 7.44
N LEU A 131 -11.91 3.94 6.89
CA LEU A 131 -11.21 5.09 7.46
C LEU A 131 -11.48 6.40 6.69
N ARG A 132 -12.35 6.37 5.67
CA ARG A 132 -12.63 7.50 4.76
C ARG A 132 -13.07 8.75 5.52
N ASP A 133 -14.08 8.63 6.38
CA ASP A 133 -14.63 9.80 7.08
C ASP A 133 -13.60 10.44 8.00
N LEU A 134 -12.75 9.63 8.64
CA LEU A 134 -11.65 10.12 9.47
C LEU A 134 -10.58 10.84 8.63
N LEU A 135 -10.20 10.29 7.47
CA LEU A 135 -9.29 10.93 6.51
C LEU A 135 -9.84 12.29 6.05
N VAL A 136 -11.13 12.36 5.74
CA VAL A 136 -11.80 13.61 5.31
C VAL A 136 -11.82 14.63 6.44
N ALA A 137 -12.20 14.23 7.66
CA ALA A 137 -12.23 15.10 8.83
C ALA A 137 -10.83 15.60 9.24
N SER A 138 -9.77 14.84 8.93
CA SER A 138 -8.38 15.18 9.23
C SER A 138 -7.72 16.11 8.21
N GLY A 139 -8.42 16.38 7.10
CA GLY A 139 -7.91 17.09 5.92
C GLY A 139 -7.05 18.32 6.23
N PRO A 140 -5.95 18.55 5.47
CA PRO A 140 -5.50 17.79 4.30
C PRO A 140 -4.88 16.42 4.67
N ALA A 141 -5.32 15.36 4.01
CA ALA A 141 -4.88 13.98 4.23
C ALA A 141 -4.47 13.28 2.92
N ARG A 142 -3.65 12.23 3.02
CA ARG A 142 -3.00 11.57 1.87
C ARG A 142 -3.16 10.05 1.94
N ILE A 143 -3.69 9.44 0.88
CA ILE A 143 -3.75 8.00 0.68
C ILE A 143 -2.69 7.60 -0.35
N ILE A 144 -1.83 6.66 0.02
CA ILE A 144 -0.70 6.23 -0.79
C ILE A 144 -0.79 4.72 -1.01
N ASN A 145 -1.03 4.32 -2.25
CA ASN A 145 -1.16 2.92 -2.65
C ASN A 145 0.12 2.41 -3.30
N VAL A 146 0.80 1.44 -2.67
CA VAL A 146 2.02 0.86 -3.24
C VAL A 146 1.66 -0.16 -4.33
N SER A 147 1.99 0.22 -5.56
CA SER A 147 1.89 -0.60 -6.78
C SER A 147 3.28 -1.13 -7.19
N SER A 148 3.45 -1.53 -8.44
CA SER A 148 4.68 -2.08 -9.03
C SER A 148 4.68 -1.89 -10.55
N GLU A 149 5.85 -1.86 -11.19
CA GLU A 149 5.95 -2.02 -12.65
C GLU A 149 5.38 -3.35 -13.14
N GLY A 150 5.21 -4.34 -12.25
CA GLY A 150 4.45 -5.56 -12.52
C GLY A 150 3.00 -5.32 -12.96
N HIS A 151 2.40 -4.15 -12.70
CA HIS A 151 1.06 -3.80 -13.19
C HIS A 151 0.93 -3.88 -14.72
N ARG A 152 2.05 -3.77 -15.44
CA ARG A 152 2.07 -3.86 -16.91
C ARG A 152 1.86 -5.28 -17.44
N LEU A 153 2.02 -6.30 -16.58
CA LEU A 153 1.78 -7.71 -16.91
C LEU A 153 0.33 -8.13 -16.68
N ALA A 154 -0.50 -7.21 -16.16
CA ALA A 154 -1.90 -7.48 -15.90
C ALA A 154 -2.67 -7.77 -17.20
N HIS A 155 -3.69 -8.63 -17.07
CA HIS A 155 -4.64 -8.86 -18.13
C HIS A 155 -5.64 -7.71 -18.21
N SER A 156 -6.07 -7.32 -19.42
CA SER A 156 -7.12 -6.31 -19.59
C SER A 156 -8.50 -6.79 -19.09
N ASP A 157 -8.73 -8.10 -19.12
CA ASP A 157 -9.97 -8.81 -18.78
C ASP A 157 -9.87 -9.54 -17.42
N PHE A 158 -8.94 -9.13 -16.55
CA PHE A 158 -8.71 -9.82 -15.27
C PHE A 158 -9.93 -9.81 -14.35
N LEU A 159 -10.80 -8.80 -14.46
CA LEU A 159 -12.03 -8.69 -13.68
C LEU A 159 -13.16 -9.61 -14.14
N ASP A 160 -13.02 -10.33 -15.25
CA ASP A 160 -13.96 -11.41 -15.65
C ASP A 160 -13.78 -12.66 -14.79
N ASP A 161 -12.62 -12.77 -14.13
CA ASP A 161 -12.23 -13.86 -13.24
C ASP A 161 -11.21 -13.33 -12.20
N PRO A 162 -11.62 -12.42 -11.29
CA PRO A 162 -10.71 -11.80 -10.34
C PRO A 162 -10.11 -12.82 -9.35
N GLN A 163 -10.80 -13.96 -9.15
CA GLN A 163 -10.36 -15.06 -8.29
C GLN A 163 -9.43 -16.07 -8.99
N THR A 164 -9.18 -15.88 -10.30
CA THR A 164 -8.35 -16.78 -11.14
C THR A 164 -8.79 -18.25 -11.02
N GLU A 165 -10.08 -18.51 -11.17
CA GLU A 165 -10.68 -19.85 -11.09
C GLU A 165 -10.84 -20.51 -12.46
N LYS A 166 -11.01 -19.71 -13.50
CA LYS A 166 -11.26 -20.16 -14.88
C LYS A 166 -9.96 -20.27 -15.68
N ARG A 167 -8.92 -19.54 -15.27
CA ARG A 167 -7.62 -19.48 -15.97
C ARG A 167 -6.54 -20.25 -15.20
N ARG A 168 -5.52 -20.73 -15.90
CA ARG A 168 -4.33 -21.32 -15.27
C ARG A 168 -3.64 -20.27 -14.39
N TYR A 169 -3.43 -20.60 -13.13
CA TYR A 169 -2.78 -19.68 -12.17
C TYR A 169 -1.33 -19.38 -12.57
N ASP A 170 -1.00 -18.09 -12.59
CA ASP A 170 0.34 -17.54 -12.78
C ASP A 170 0.54 -16.43 -11.74
N GLY A 171 1.36 -16.70 -10.72
CA GLY A 171 1.55 -15.78 -9.60
C GLY A 171 2.08 -14.40 -10.01
N ILE A 172 2.84 -14.29 -11.11
CA ILE A 172 3.35 -13.01 -11.60
C ILE A 172 2.21 -12.20 -12.20
N ARG A 173 1.35 -12.84 -12.98
CA ARG A 173 0.19 -12.20 -13.62
C ARG A 173 -0.85 -11.79 -12.59
N VAL A 174 -1.15 -12.66 -11.63
CA VAL A 174 -2.07 -12.36 -10.52
C VAL A 174 -1.55 -11.20 -9.68
N TYR A 175 -0.25 -11.20 -9.36
CA TYR A 175 0.39 -10.06 -8.71
C TYR A 175 0.31 -8.78 -9.56
N GLY A 176 0.54 -8.88 -10.87
CA GLY A 176 0.39 -7.78 -11.81
C GLY A 176 -1.03 -7.21 -11.80
N ASN A 177 -2.06 -8.06 -11.85
CA ASN A 177 -3.46 -7.67 -11.73
C ASN A 177 -3.71 -6.89 -10.42
N ALA A 178 -3.26 -7.42 -9.28
CA ALA A 178 -3.43 -6.74 -8.00
C ALA A 178 -2.71 -5.37 -7.96
N LYS A 179 -1.53 -5.25 -8.58
CA LYS A 179 -0.79 -3.98 -8.63
C LYS A 179 -1.39 -3.00 -9.63
N LEU A 180 -2.02 -3.47 -10.71
CA LEU A 180 -2.87 -2.65 -11.56
C LEU A 180 -4.08 -2.11 -10.79
N SER A 181 -4.74 -2.96 -10.00
CA SER A 181 -5.87 -2.58 -9.16
C SER A 181 -5.52 -1.44 -8.21
N ASN A 182 -4.31 -1.42 -7.62
CA ASN A 182 -3.87 -0.33 -6.75
C ASN A 182 -3.78 1.03 -7.48
N ILE A 183 -3.42 1.07 -8.77
CA ILE A 183 -3.37 2.32 -9.56
C ILE A 183 -4.80 2.77 -9.91
N LEU A 184 -5.62 1.85 -10.39
CA LEU A 184 -7.04 2.11 -10.69
C LEU A 184 -7.79 2.58 -9.45
N PHE A 185 -7.49 2.00 -8.28
CA PHE A 185 -8.07 2.38 -7.00
C PHE A 185 -7.74 3.83 -6.62
N SER A 186 -6.48 4.28 -6.76
CA SER A 186 -6.12 5.68 -6.52
C SER A 186 -6.88 6.65 -7.44
N ARG A 187 -7.12 6.25 -8.70
CA ARG A 187 -7.95 7.04 -9.63
C ARG A 187 -9.42 7.07 -9.22
N GLY A 188 -9.98 5.92 -8.83
CA GLY A 188 -11.35 5.82 -8.32
C GLY A 188 -11.58 6.65 -7.06
N LEU A 189 -10.63 6.60 -6.12
CA LEU A 189 -10.64 7.43 -4.91
C LEU A 189 -10.65 8.92 -5.24
N THR A 190 -9.83 9.35 -6.20
CA THR A 190 -9.75 10.77 -6.59
C THR A 190 -11.11 11.31 -7.05
N LYS A 191 -11.86 10.53 -7.83
CA LYS A 191 -13.22 10.91 -8.25
C LYS A 191 -14.18 11.00 -7.06
N ARG A 192 -14.12 10.04 -6.14
CA ARG A 192 -15.05 9.90 -4.99
C ARG A 192 -14.70 10.78 -3.79
N LEU A 193 -13.51 11.36 -3.78
CA LEU A 193 -13.02 12.32 -2.78
C LEU A 193 -12.97 13.75 -3.34
N ALA A 194 -13.49 13.97 -4.54
CA ALA A 194 -13.63 15.30 -5.12
C ALA A 194 -14.43 16.22 -4.17
N GLY A 195 -13.96 17.45 -3.98
CA GLY A 195 -14.53 18.40 -3.02
C GLY A 195 -14.01 18.26 -1.58
N THR A 196 -13.20 17.24 -1.28
CA THR A 196 -12.48 17.12 0.00
C THR A 196 -11.02 17.56 -0.14
N GLN A 197 -10.30 17.63 0.98
CA GLN A 197 -8.85 17.88 0.99
C GLN A 197 -8.01 16.59 1.04
N VAL A 198 -8.62 15.44 0.69
CA VAL A 198 -7.94 14.15 0.68
C VAL A 198 -7.41 13.86 -0.72
N THR A 199 -6.13 13.52 -0.83
CA THR A 199 -5.54 13.06 -2.09
C THR A 199 -5.26 11.55 -2.06
N ALA A 200 -5.28 10.92 -3.23
CA ALA A 200 -4.96 9.50 -3.39
C ALA A 200 -4.04 9.28 -4.59
N ASN A 201 -2.83 8.77 -4.35
CA ASN A 201 -1.84 8.50 -5.41
C ASN A 201 -1.32 7.06 -5.32
N ALA A 202 -0.77 6.58 -6.44
CA ALA A 202 -0.10 5.29 -6.49
C ALA A 202 1.39 5.47 -6.80
N LEU A 203 2.21 4.50 -6.41
CA LEU A 203 3.65 4.53 -6.72
C LEU A 203 4.20 3.15 -7.04
N HIS A 204 5.35 3.12 -7.70
CA HIS A 204 6.23 1.95 -7.70
C HIS A 204 7.53 2.27 -6.92
N PRO A 205 7.91 1.39 -5.98
CA PRO A 205 9.10 1.63 -5.13
C PRO A 205 10.43 1.29 -5.84
N GLY A 206 10.41 0.79 -7.08
CA GLY A 206 11.57 0.16 -7.70
C GLY A 206 11.61 -1.35 -7.44
N VAL A 207 12.60 -2.04 -8.01
CA VAL A 207 12.91 -3.43 -7.67
C VAL A 207 13.79 -3.39 -6.42
N VAL A 208 13.26 -3.76 -5.25
CA VAL A 208 13.91 -3.54 -3.95
C VAL A 208 14.26 -4.87 -3.30
N ALA A 209 15.49 -4.98 -2.80
CA ALA A 209 15.95 -6.11 -2.01
C ALA A 209 15.24 -6.09 -0.66
N THR A 210 14.09 -6.74 -0.59
CA THR A 210 13.31 -6.90 0.66
C THR A 210 13.02 -8.38 0.87
N GLY A 211 12.48 -8.74 2.04
CA GLY A 211 11.93 -10.08 2.25
C GLY A 211 10.70 -10.41 1.38
N PHE A 212 10.26 -9.48 0.53
CA PHE A 212 9.15 -9.67 -0.40
C PHE A 212 9.44 -10.82 -1.37
N GLY A 213 8.51 -11.76 -1.47
CA GLY A 213 8.66 -12.96 -2.32
C GLY A 213 9.56 -14.06 -1.74
N LEU A 214 10.21 -13.90 -0.58
CA LEU A 214 10.98 -15.00 0.04
C LEU A 214 10.12 -16.15 0.56
N ASN A 215 8.83 -15.88 0.81
CA ASN A 215 7.83 -16.88 1.17
C ASN A 215 7.26 -17.62 -0.05
N SER A 216 7.61 -17.23 -1.28
CA SER A 216 7.29 -18.02 -2.47
C SER A 216 8.15 -19.28 -2.50
N GLN A 217 7.56 -20.41 -2.87
CA GLN A 217 8.29 -21.66 -3.06
C GLN A 217 8.85 -21.73 -4.50
N GLY A 218 9.90 -22.53 -4.73
CA GLY A 218 10.36 -22.86 -6.08
C GLY A 218 11.17 -21.79 -6.84
N PHE A 219 10.90 -21.65 -8.15
CA PHE A 219 11.71 -20.89 -9.13
C PHE A 219 11.82 -19.39 -8.81
N PHE A 220 10.77 -18.81 -8.21
CA PHE A 220 10.72 -17.38 -7.93
C PHE A 220 11.69 -16.96 -6.82
N LYS A 221 11.87 -17.80 -5.79
CA LYS A 221 12.91 -17.63 -4.76
C LYS A 221 14.32 -17.62 -5.35
N HIS A 222 14.57 -18.40 -6.41
CA HIS A 222 15.86 -18.47 -7.09
C HIS A 222 16.12 -17.23 -7.95
N LEU A 223 15.12 -16.76 -8.70
CA LEU A 223 15.17 -15.49 -9.45
C LEU A 223 15.46 -14.29 -8.55
N ILE A 224 14.78 -14.19 -7.40
CA ILE A 224 15.00 -13.10 -6.44
C ILE A 224 16.42 -13.14 -5.88
N LYS A 225 16.95 -14.33 -5.55
CA LYS A 225 18.34 -14.47 -5.07
C LYS A 225 19.36 -14.07 -6.14
N LEU A 226 19.16 -14.45 -7.39
CA LEU A 226 20.07 -14.11 -8.51
C LEU A 226 20.04 -12.63 -8.87
N GLY A 227 18.88 -11.98 -8.77
CA GLY A 227 18.73 -10.55 -9.05
C GLY A 227 19.15 -9.61 -7.93
N ALA A 228 19.44 -10.13 -6.72
CA ALA A 228 19.70 -9.35 -5.51
C ALA A 228 20.78 -8.25 -5.64
N PRO A 229 21.90 -8.46 -6.37
CA PRO A 229 22.91 -7.41 -6.55
C PRO A 229 22.42 -6.18 -7.34
N PHE A 230 21.36 -6.31 -8.14
CA PHE A 230 20.81 -5.25 -8.99
C PHE A 230 19.57 -4.57 -8.39
N MET A 231 19.13 -5.04 -7.21
CA MET A 231 17.99 -4.47 -6.51
C MET A 231 18.38 -3.23 -5.72
N LEU A 232 17.45 -2.28 -5.61
CA LEU A 232 17.58 -1.11 -4.75
C LEU A 232 17.61 -1.52 -3.27
N SER A 233 18.30 -0.75 -2.45
CA SER A 233 18.19 -0.87 -1.00
C SER A 233 16.79 -0.45 -0.53
N PRO A 234 16.29 -0.98 0.60
CA PRO A 234 15.02 -0.56 1.19
C PRO A 234 14.87 0.95 1.36
N GLU A 235 15.94 1.66 1.71
CA GLU A 235 15.96 3.12 1.87
C GLU A 235 15.71 3.82 0.54
N LYS A 236 16.36 3.35 -0.54
CA LYS A 236 16.11 3.86 -1.90
C LYS A 236 14.68 3.55 -2.36
N GLY A 237 14.14 2.39 -1.97
CA GLY A 237 12.78 1.97 -2.28
C GLY A 237 11.70 2.80 -1.60
N ALA A 238 11.93 3.20 -0.35
CA ALA A 238 11.02 4.02 0.45
C ALA A 238 10.92 5.47 -0.02
N ARG A 239 11.88 5.97 -0.83
CA ARG A 239 11.95 7.38 -1.24
C ARG A 239 10.65 7.93 -1.81
N THR A 240 10.00 7.19 -2.71
CA THR A 240 8.76 7.66 -3.35
C THR A 240 7.59 7.68 -2.35
N SER A 241 7.51 6.69 -1.44
CA SER A 241 6.51 6.66 -0.37
C SER A 241 6.68 7.86 0.58
N ILE A 242 7.92 8.14 0.99
CA ILE A 242 8.25 9.27 1.86
C ILE A 242 7.90 10.59 1.16
N TYR A 243 8.31 10.75 -0.10
CA TYR A 243 8.00 11.94 -0.90
C TYR A 243 6.50 12.20 -0.98
N LEU A 244 5.70 11.18 -1.29
CA LEU A 244 4.24 11.31 -1.36
C LEU A 244 3.61 11.60 0.01
N ALA A 245 4.17 11.04 1.08
CA ALA A 245 3.67 11.23 2.43
C ALA A 245 3.93 12.65 2.98
N SER A 246 5.08 13.26 2.65
CA SER A 246 5.53 14.47 3.34
C SER A 246 5.71 15.70 2.45
N SER A 247 5.99 15.56 1.15
CA SER A 247 6.40 16.72 0.34
C SER A 247 5.25 17.71 0.10
N PRO A 248 5.48 19.02 0.21
CA PRO A 248 4.52 20.05 -0.20
C PRO A 248 4.37 20.12 -1.73
N GLU A 249 5.34 19.66 -2.52
CA GLU A 249 5.29 19.66 -3.99
C GLU A 249 4.15 18.81 -4.56
N VAL A 250 3.67 17.83 -3.78
CA VAL A 250 2.53 16.98 -4.14
C VAL A 250 1.27 17.31 -3.32
N ALA A 251 1.25 18.43 -2.60
CA ALA A 251 0.04 18.91 -1.97
C ALA A 251 -1.04 19.13 -3.03
N GLY A 252 -2.24 18.58 -2.81
CA GLY A 252 -3.35 18.64 -3.77
C GLY A 252 -3.20 17.77 -5.02
N VAL A 253 -2.05 17.12 -5.25
CA VAL A 253 -1.88 16.17 -6.36
C VAL A 253 -2.62 14.88 -6.04
N SER A 254 -3.52 14.43 -6.92
CA SER A 254 -4.32 13.22 -6.73
C SER A 254 -4.54 12.48 -8.05
N GLY A 255 -4.69 11.16 -7.98
CA GLY A 255 -5.00 10.28 -9.12
C GLY A 255 -3.80 9.92 -9.98
N GLU A 256 -2.59 10.24 -9.50
CA GLU A 256 -1.34 10.12 -10.26
C GLU A 256 -0.54 8.88 -9.86
N TYR A 257 0.35 8.49 -10.76
CA TYR A 257 1.29 7.38 -10.56
C TYR A 257 2.72 7.90 -10.52
N PHE A 258 3.50 7.46 -9.53
CA PHE A 258 4.86 7.95 -9.30
C PHE A 258 5.92 6.86 -9.37
N ILE A 259 7.07 7.22 -9.95
CA ILE A 259 8.30 6.44 -9.94
C ILE A 259 9.45 7.39 -9.59
N LYS A 260 10.29 7.03 -8.62
CA LYS A 260 11.47 7.82 -8.20
C LYS A 260 11.11 9.30 -7.91
N CYS A 261 10.04 9.51 -7.14
CA CYS A 261 9.52 10.83 -6.78
C CYS A 261 9.06 11.72 -7.96
N ARG A 262 8.78 11.15 -9.14
CA ARG A 262 8.27 11.88 -10.30
C ARG A 262 6.99 11.24 -10.83
N LYS A 263 6.06 12.05 -11.34
CA LYS A 263 4.91 11.55 -12.09
C LYS A 263 5.41 10.71 -13.26
N ALA A 264 4.81 9.55 -13.46
CA ALA A 264 5.15 8.61 -14.51
C ALA A 264 3.88 8.13 -15.21
N LYS A 265 4.00 7.74 -16.49
CA LYS A 265 2.88 7.21 -17.26
C LYS A 265 2.70 5.71 -16.97
N PRO A 266 1.58 5.28 -16.35
CA PRO A 266 1.31 3.86 -16.16
C PRO A 266 0.80 3.22 -17.48
N SER A 267 0.44 1.94 -17.45
CA SER A 267 -0.12 1.25 -18.63
C SER A 267 -1.39 1.93 -19.18
N SER A 268 -1.82 1.57 -20.38
CA SER A 268 -3.13 2.01 -20.92
C SER A 268 -4.28 1.57 -20.03
N ALA A 269 -4.29 0.29 -19.62
CA ALA A 269 -5.30 -0.26 -18.71
C ALA A 269 -5.40 0.53 -17.40
N ALA A 270 -4.26 0.96 -16.82
CA ALA A 270 -4.24 1.74 -15.58
C ALA A 270 -4.85 3.15 -15.72
N ARG A 271 -5.11 3.61 -16.94
CA ARG A 271 -5.73 4.91 -17.26
C ARG A 271 -7.16 4.76 -17.78
N ASP A 272 -7.66 3.54 -17.89
CA ASP A 272 -9.02 3.23 -18.33
C ASP A 272 -10.01 3.53 -17.20
N GLU A 273 -10.92 4.47 -17.45
CA GLU A 273 -11.91 4.89 -16.47
C GLU A 273 -13.03 3.87 -16.26
N ALA A 274 -13.43 3.16 -17.31
CA ALA A 274 -14.44 2.12 -17.21
C ALA A 274 -13.89 0.94 -16.40
N LEU A 275 -12.62 0.59 -16.60
CA LEU A 275 -11.96 -0.44 -15.81
C LEU A 275 -11.82 -0.03 -14.34
N ALA A 276 -11.51 1.24 -14.05
CA ALA A 276 -11.43 1.75 -12.68
C ALA A 276 -12.79 1.67 -11.97
N GLU A 277 -13.87 2.03 -12.67
CA GLU A 277 -15.22 1.96 -12.12
C GLU A 277 -15.68 0.51 -11.91
N ARG A 278 -15.40 -0.36 -12.88
CA ARG A 278 -15.68 -1.79 -12.75
C ARG A 278 -14.91 -2.42 -11.59
N LEU A 279 -13.63 -2.08 -11.42
CA LEU A 279 -12.84 -2.53 -10.27
C LEU A 279 -13.48 -2.07 -8.96
N TRP A 280 -13.94 -0.83 -8.89
CA TRP A 280 -14.59 -0.29 -7.70
C TRP A 280 -15.81 -1.12 -7.32
N GLN A 281 -16.72 -1.34 -8.26
CA GLN A 281 -17.96 -2.10 -8.04
C GLN A 281 -17.66 -3.54 -7.58
N VAL A 282 -16.75 -4.23 -8.26
CA VAL A 282 -16.31 -5.58 -7.87
C VAL A 282 -15.70 -5.56 -6.45
N SER A 283 -14.93 -4.53 -6.11
CA SER A 283 -14.31 -4.43 -4.78
C SER A 283 -15.35 -4.17 -3.69
N GLU A 284 -16.37 -3.34 -3.94
CA GLU A 284 -17.50 -3.11 -3.04
C GLU A 284 -18.28 -4.39 -2.78
N GLU A 285 -18.63 -5.11 -3.85
CA GLU A 285 -19.32 -6.39 -3.77
C GLU A 285 -18.55 -7.39 -2.91
N LEU A 286 -17.27 -7.61 -3.21
CA LEU A 286 -16.44 -8.60 -2.50
C LEU A 286 -16.11 -8.19 -1.06
N THR A 287 -16.05 -6.89 -0.76
CA THR A 287 -15.75 -6.43 0.60
C THR A 287 -17.00 -6.10 1.41
N GLY A 288 -18.19 -6.13 0.80
CA GLY A 288 -19.45 -5.82 1.46
C GLY A 288 -19.55 -4.39 1.98
N VAL A 289 -18.82 -3.43 1.38
CA VAL A 289 -18.94 -2.00 1.68
C VAL A 289 -19.66 -1.28 0.54
N LYS A 290 -20.34 -0.18 0.86
CA LYS A 290 -21.04 0.65 -0.13
C LYS A 290 -20.59 2.10 0.00
N ALA A 291 -20.32 2.76 -1.14
CA ALA A 291 -19.92 4.18 -1.25
C ALA A 291 -20.81 5.17 -0.50
#